data_AF-A0A6B3GE05-F1
#
_entry.id   AF-A0A6B3GE05-F1
#
_cell.length_a   1.000
_cell.length_b   1.000
_cell.length_c   1.000
_cell.angle_alpha   90.00
_cell.angle_beta   90.00
_cell.angle_gamma   90.00
#
_symmetry.space_group_name_H-M   'P 1'
#
loop_
_entity.id
_entity.type
_entity.pdbx_description
1 polymer ?
#
loop_
_entity_poly.entity_id
_entity_poly.type
_entity_poly.pdbx_seq_one_letter_code
_entity_poly.pdbx_strand_id
1 'polypeptide(L)' 'ATHKDGELLTAEHGFPLRLVVPHLYAWKGPKWVRGIEYMTADRRGFWEERGYHNIGDPWSEQRYSYQEEPGDGPEL' A
#
# COMPACT_ATOMS: atom_id res chain seq x y z
N ALA A 1 2.23 12.65 0.43
CA ALA A 1 2.90 13.47 1.47
C ALA A 1 4.27 13.90 0.96
N THR A 2 4.60 15.19 1.16
CA THR A 2 5.90 15.80 0.79
C THR A 2 6.69 16.29 2.00
N HIS A 3 6.06 16.33 3.18
CA HIS A 3 6.65 16.76 4.45
C HIS A 3 6.31 15.79 5.59
N LYS A 4 7.13 15.79 6.63
CA LYS A 4 6.90 15.12 7.93
C LYS A 4 7.30 16.09 9.04
N ASP A 5 6.40 16.33 9.99
CA ASP A 5 6.61 17.25 11.12
C ASP A 5 7.04 18.67 10.70
N GLY A 6 6.47 19.16 9.58
CA GLY A 6 6.81 20.48 9.02
C GLY A 6 8.05 20.50 8.12
N GLU A 7 8.88 19.47 8.16
CA GLU A 7 10.13 19.39 7.38
C GLU A 7 9.96 18.57 6.10
N LEU A 8 10.79 18.83 5.08
CA LEU A 8 10.83 17.98 3.89
C LEU A 8 11.13 16.52 4.25
N LEU A 9 10.55 15.58 3.50
CA LEU A 9 10.88 14.17 3.69
C LEU A 9 12.39 13.96 3.51
N THR A 10 12.98 13.11 4.34
CA THR A 10 14.30 12.55 4.05
C THR A 10 14.19 11.50 2.94
N ALA A 11 15.32 11.13 2.32
CA ALA A 11 15.36 10.04 1.33
C ALA A 11 14.74 8.75 1.89
N GLU A 12 15.06 8.39 3.13
CA GLU A 12 14.52 7.21 3.83
C GLU A 12 13.01 7.28 4.04
N HIS A 13 12.46 8.48 4.23
CA HIS A 13 11.02 8.71 4.36
C HIS A 13 10.29 8.87 3.03
N GLY A 14 10.99 8.79 1.89
CA GLY A 14 10.36 8.78 0.57
C GLY A 14 10.41 10.11 -0.19
N PHE A 15 11.39 10.98 0.08
CA PHE A 15 11.62 12.18 -0.73
C PHE A 15 11.68 11.89 -2.24
N PRO A 16 11.06 12.69 -3.11
CA PRO A 16 10.33 13.92 -2.81
C PRO A 16 8.86 13.69 -2.46
N LEU A 17 8.33 12.49 -2.69
CA LEU A 17 6.91 12.18 -2.56
C LEU A 17 6.70 10.73 -2.15
N ARG A 18 5.86 10.52 -1.13
CA ARG A 18 5.32 9.21 -0.78
C ARG A 18 3.80 9.21 -0.77
N LEU A 19 3.19 8.04 -0.94
CA LEU A 19 1.80 7.81 -0.58
C LEU A 19 1.70 7.44 0.91
N VAL A 20 0.63 7.90 1.56
CA VAL A 20 0.27 7.53 2.92
C VAL A 20 -1.21 7.17 2.90
N VAL A 21 -1.52 5.94 3.30
CA VAL A 21 -2.89 5.46 3.48
C VAL A 21 -3.05 5.15 4.97
N PRO A 22 -3.58 6.08 5.78
CA PRO A 22 -3.46 6.00 7.24
C PRO A 22 -4.10 4.78 7.90
N HIS A 23 -5.09 4.18 7.25
CA HIS A 23 -5.87 3.06 7.78
C HIS A 23 -5.42 1.70 7.24
N LEU A 24 -4.36 1.63 6.41
CA LEU A 24 -3.82 0.37 5.91
C LEU A 24 -2.38 0.17 6.38
N TYR A 25 -1.93 -1.08 6.37
CA TYR A 25 -0.55 -1.41 6.67
C TYR A 25 0.45 -0.73 5.72
N ALA A 26 1.68 -0.57 6.22
CA ALA A 26 2.69 0.28 5.60
C ALA A 26 3.09 -0.11 4.16
N TRP A 27 2.94 -1.37 3.74
CA TRP A 27 3.24 -1.78 2.36
C TRP A 27 2.30 -1.15 1.33
N LYS A 28 1.11 -0.70 1.74
CA LYS A 28 0.16 0.07 0.92
C LYS A 28 0.52 1.55 0.76
N GLY A 29 1.56 2.03 1.45
CA GLY A 29 2.05 3.41 1.37
C GLY A 29 3.43 3.51 0.73
N PRO A 30 3.56 3.34 -0.61
CA PRO A 30 4.84 3.35 -1.30
C PRO A 30 5.60 4.67 -1.11
N LYS A 31 6.92 4.53 -0.94
CA LYS A 31 7.89 5.62 -0.97
C LYS A 31 8.36 5.87 -2.40
N TRP A 32 8.87 7.07 -2.68
CA TRP A 32 9.46 7.44 -3.96
C TRP A 32 8.50 7.31 -5.14
N VAL A 33 7.26 7.80 -4.98
CA VAL A 33 6.21 7.71 -6.00
C VAL A 33 6.65 8.43 -7.28
N ARG A 34 6.54 7.72 -8.43
CA ARG A 34 6.93 8.24 -9.76
C ARG A 34 5.73 8.43 -10.70
N GLY A 35 4.61 7.78 -10.43
CA GLY A 35 3.41 7.81 -11.24
C GLY A 35 2.24 7.15 -10.53
N ILE A 36 1.04 7.36 -11.06
CA ILE A 36 -0.20 6.74 -10.61
C ILE A 36 -0.89 6.22 -11.87
N GLU A 37 -1.26 4.94 -11.85
CA GLU A 37 -2.02 4.29 -12.91
C GLU A 37 -3.44 4.05 -12.40
N TYR A 38 -4.44 4.47 -13.18
CA TYR A 38 -5.83 4.14 -12.91
C TYR A 38 -6.18 2.83 -13.61
N MET A 39 -6.81 1.92 -12.88
CA MET A 39 -7.15 0.59 -13.36
C MET A 39 -8.67 0.38 -13.30
N THR A 40 -9.21 -0.38 -14.26
CA THR A 40 -10.64 -0.73 -14.31
C THR A 40 -10.99 -1.99 -13.51
N ALA A 41 -9.97 -2.74 -13.08
CA ALA A 41 -10.08 -3.93 -12.24
C ALA A 41 -8.85 -3.99 -11.33
N ASP A 42 -8.99 -4.67 -10.19
CA ASP A 42 -7.89 -4.86 -9.26
C ASP A 42 -6.80 -5.78 -9.84
N ARG A 43 -5.56 -5.57 -9.44
CA ARG A 43 -4.39 -6.37 -9.82
C ARG A 43 -3.41 -6.39 -8.66
N ARG A 44 -2.95 -7.60 -8.30
CA ARG A 44 -1.91 -7.76 -7.29
C ARG A 44 -0.63 -7.03 -7.67
N GLY A 45 -0.05 -6.33 -6.69
CA GLY A 45 1.24 -5.69 -6.80
C GLY A 45 2.36 -6.55 -6.22
N PHE A 46 3.54 -5.93 -6.10
CA PHE A 46 4.76 -6.62 -5.66
C PHE A 46 4.62 -7.36 -4.32
N TRP A 47 3.97 -6.75 -3.33
CA TRP A 47 3.82 -7.33 -2.00
C TRP A 47 2.71 -8.38 -1.97
N GLU A 48 1.62 -8.13 -2.67
CA GLU A 48 0.45 -9.01 -2.71
C GLU A 48 0.77 -10.32 -3.45
N GLU A 49 1.55 -10.27 -4.52
CA GLU A 49 2.11 -11.46 -5.19
C GLU A 49 3.05 -12.26 -4.28
N ARG A 50 3.62 -11.64 -3.24
CA ARG A 50 4.55 -12.25 -2.27
C ARG A 50 3.86 -12.66 -0.98
N GLY A 51 2.54 -12.74 -1.00
CA GLY A 51 1.73 -13.30 0.06
C GLY A 51 1.28 -12.30 1.12
N TYR A 52 1.45 -11.00 0.91
CA TYR A 52 0.78 -9.98 1.73
C TYR A 52 -0.68 -9.83 1.35
N HIS A 53 -1.52 -9.44 2.31
CA HIS A 53 -2.95 -9.27 2.09
C HIS A 53 -3.24 -8.14 1.08
N ASN A 54 -4.23 -8.35 0.22
CA ASN A 54 -4.58 -7.39 -0.83
C ASN A 54 -5.26 -6.11 -0.30
N ILE A 55 -6.07 -6.13 0.75
CA ILE A 55 -6.51 -4.91 1.46
C ILE A 55 -5.45 -4.41 2.46
N GLY A 56 -5.18 -5.17 3.52
CA GLY A 56 -4.14 -4.82 4.50
C GLY A 56 -4.64 -3.97 5.67
N ASP A 57 -5.87 -4.19 6.15
CA ASP A 57 -6.40 -3.53 7.34
C ASP A 57 -5.69 -4.00 8.63
N PRO A 58 -5.07 -3.10 9.41
CA PRO A 58 -4.37 -3.43 10.64
C PRO A 58 -5.29 -3.80 11.81
N TRP A 59 -6.54 -3.35 11.84
CA TRP A 59 -7.50 -3.65 12.90
C TRP A 59 -8.11 -5.04 12.74
N SER A 60 -8.29 -5.47 11.49
CA SER A 60 -8.74 -6.82 11.14
C SER A 60 -7.58 -7.82 11.01
N GLU A 61 -6.35 -7.42 11.35
CA GLU A 61 -5.14 -8.24 11.25
C GLU A 61 -4.90 -8.88 9.87
N GLN A 62 -5.29 -8.18 8.80
CA GLN A 62 -5.12 -8.61 7.41
C GLN A 62 -3.67 -8.47 6.96
N ARG A 63 -2.82 -9.42 7.36
CA ARG A 63 -1.37 -9.39 7.08
C ARG A 63 -0.99 -10.16 5.83
N TYR A 64 -1.63 -11.30 5.61
CA TYR A 64 -1.23 -12.27 4.60
C TYR A 64 -2.39 -12.68 3.69
N SER A 65 -2.03 -13.05 2.47
CA SER A 65 -2.95 -13.48 1.41
C SER A 65 -3.87 -14.65 1.78
N TYR A 66 -3.45 -15.55 2.68
CA TYR A 66 -4.28 -16.69 3.11
C TYR A 66 -5.47 -16.27 3.99
N GLN A 67 -5.54 -15.00 4.42
CA GLN A 67 -6.64 -14.46 5.21
C GLN A 67 -7.70 -13.77 4.34
N GLU A 68 -7.48 -13.67 3.03
CA GLU A 68 -8.39 -12.96 2.12
C GLU A 68 -9.72 -13.70 1.96
N GLU A 69 -10.81 -12.95 2.06
CA GLU A 69 -12.17 -13.39 1.79
C GLU A 69 -12.58 -13.06 0.34
N PRO A 70 -13.65 -13.70 -0.19
CA PRO A 70 -14.17 -13.32 -1.51
C PRO A 70 -14.48 -11.82 -1.60
N GLY A 71 -13.81 -11.13 -2.51
CA GLY A 71 -13.91 -9.68 -2.71
C GLY A 71 -12.73 -8.87 -2.17
N ASP A 72 -11.82 -9.48 -1.41
CA ASP A 72 -10.64 -8.77 -0.87
C ASP A 72 -9.54 -8.52 -1.91
N GLY A 73 -9.58 -9.21 -3.04
CA GLY A 73 -8.63 -9.08 -4.13
C GLY A 73 -9.22 -9.43 -5.50
N PRO A 74 -8.37 -9.48 -6.54
CA PRO A 74 -8.84 -9.83 -7.88
C PRO A 74 -9.50 -11.21 -7.86
N GLU A 75 -10.57 -11.38 -8.64
CA GLU A 75 -11.18 -12.69 -8.86
C GLU A 75 -10.11 -13.68 -9.36
N LEU A 76 -10.10 -14.88 -8.77
CA LEU A 76 -9.18 -15.96 -9.14
C LEU A 76 -9.48 -16.54 -10.51
#